data_AF-A0A3D5A0G4-F1
#
_entry.id   AF-A0A3D5A0G4-F1
#
_cell.length_a   1.000
_cell.length_b   1.000
_cell.length_c   1.000
_cell.angle_alpha   90.00
_cell.angle_beta   90.00
_cell.angle_gamma   90.00
#
_symmetry.space_group_name_H-M   'P 1'
#
loop_
_entity.id
_entity.type
_entity.pdbx_description
1 polymer ?
#
loop_
_entity_poly.entity_id
_entity_poly.type
_entity_poly.pdbx_seq_one_letter_code
_entity_poly.pdbx_strand_id
1 'polypeptide(L)'
;MHISPPACRRRDVRWFGTPWQFALRVPPPFGRCGPRRPPGRSHACAQGSMPLGTCRIGDCVPRLRVGGQTFGRGRLPTPNRQRRLAAFSTGREEVLMNYKRILVFGAHPDDEQTMSGTIAKLADLGVEVYVAIFTNGCEGYPKPEWKDTIVQMRRREGEDSDRVLGVKERYRFERPDMGLINDKQTLQETMTLIRRIRPDAAFTHGPHDRNRDHIAACEITLEALWQGGQPVCAELGEPWNTPHQFYYKGIADRPPDLVEDITGYAHKFLESRATQVSQHTLFGKDAAQFAAEIQKMKQEHSSAEDRFWFTQRMPLRGFPDIHG
;
A
#
# COMPACT_ATOMS: atom_id res chain seq x y z
N MET A 1 10.42 -22.94 59.86
CA MET A 1 10.08 -21.93 58.84
C MET A 1 10.53 -22.45 57.48
N HIS A 2 9.61 -22.92 56.65
CA HIS A 2 9.79 -23.06 55.21
C HIS A 2 8.40 -22.86 54.59
N ILE A 3 8.26 -21.80 53.80
CA ILE A 3 7.02 -21.42 53.14
C ILE A 3 7.14 -21.89 51.69
N SER A 4 6.25 -22.78 51.26
CA SER A 4 6.08 -23.20 49.87
C SER A 4 5.20 -22.20 49.11
N PRO A 5 5.46 -21.92 47.82
CA PRO A 5 4.63 -21.02 47.02
C PRO A 5 3.37 -21.71 46.46
N PRO A 6 2.29 -20.97 46.13
CA PRO A 6 0.99 -21.54 45.80
C PRO A 6 0.87 -21.99 44.34
N ALA A 7 0.07 -23.03 44.15
CA ALA A 7 -0.28 -23.64 42.86
C ALA A 7 -1.13 -22.71 41.98
N CYS A 8 -0.72 -22.55 40.71
CA CYS A 8 -1.46 -21.81 39.68
C CYS A 8 -2.49 -22.73 39.01
N ARG A 9 -3.78 -22.38 39.10
CA ARG A 9 -4.89 -23.10 38.46
C ARG A 9 -4.87 -22.85 36.94
N ARG A 10 -4.63 -23.91 36.15
CA ARG A 10 -4.89 -23.90 34.70
C ARG A 10 -6.40 -23.93 34.46
N ARG A 11 -6.91 -22.98 33.67
CA ARG A 11 -8.25 -23.08 33.09
C ARG A 11 -8.13 -23.85 31.77
N ASP A 12 -8.83 -24.97 31.68
CA ASP A 12 -8.97 -25.78 30.48
C ASP A 12 -9.76 -25.01 29.41
N VAL A 13 -9.12 -24.72 28.28
CA VAL A 13 -9.80 -24.33 27.04
C VAL A 13 -9.85 -25.56 26.15
N ARG A 14 -11.04 -26.13 25.99
CA ARG A 14 -11.29 -27.27 25.11
C ARG A 14 -11.32 -26.79 23.66
N TRP A 15 -10.39 -27.28 22.86
CA TRP A 15 -10.41 -27.19 21.41
C TRP A 15 -11.23 -28.37 20.86
N PHE A 16 -12.35 -28.09 20.20
CA PHE A 16 -13.01 -29.08 19.36
C PHE A 16 -12.34 -29.08 17.98
N GLY A 17 -11.51 -30.10 17.74
CA GLY A 17 -10.98 -30.41 16.41
C GLY A 17 -11.89 -31.38 15.68
N THR A 18 -12.03 -31.18 14.37
CA THR A 18 -12.35 -32.24 13.40
C THR A 18 -11.22 -32.31 12.38
N PRO A 19 -10.56 -33.46 12.19
CA PRO A 19 -9.51 -33.60 11.19
C PRO A 19 -10.12 -33.98 9.84
N TRP A 20 -9.96 -33.12 8.82
CA TRP A 20 -10.21 -33.49 7.43
C TRP A 20 -8.95 -34.14 6.86
N GLN A 21 -8.95 -35.46 6.77
CA GLN A 21 -8.02 -36.23 5.95
C GLN A 21 -8.45 -36.09 4.48
N PHE A 22 -7.65 -35.40 3.65
CA PHE A 22 -7.73 -35.55 2.20
C PHE A 22 -6.49 -36.29 1.70
N ALA A 23 -6.75 -37.48 1.16
CA ALA A 23 -5.77 -38.32 0.49
C ALA A 23 -5.23 -37.61 -0.76
N LEU A 24 -3.91 -37.49 -0.84
CA LEU A 24 -3.18 -37.10 -2.05
C LEU A 24 -3.39 -38.19 -3.12
N ARG A 25 -4.22 -37.91 -4.12
CA ARG A 25 -4.20 -38.65 -5.40
C ARG A 25 -3.22 -37.95 -6.34
N VAL A 26 -2.09 -38.61 -6.56
CA VAL A 26 -1.13 -38.29 -7.62
C VAL A 26 -1.78 -38.60 -8.98
N PRO A 27 -1.91 -37.65 -9.93
CA PRO A 27 -2.33 -37.98 -11.28
C PRO A 27 -1.19 -38.65 -12.06
N PRO A 28 -1.48 -39.63 -12.94
CA PRO A 28 -0.47 -40.29 -13.76
C PRO A 28 0.07 -39.35 -14.86
N PRO A 29 1.30 -39.58 -15.36
CA PRO A 29 1.90 -38.72 -16.38
C PRO A 29 1.23 -38.96 -17.74
N PHE A 30 0.67 -37.90 -18.33
CA PHE A 30 0.23 -37.94 -19.71
C PHE A 30 1.44 -37.92 -20.66
N GLY A 31 1.66 -39.08 -21.30
CA GLY A 31 1.68 -39.22 -22.75
C GLY A 31 2.64 -38.34 -23.57
N ARG A 32 3.71 -38.97 -24.06
CA ARG A 32 4.59 -38.49 -25.14
C ARG A 32 3.79 -38.12 -26.40
N CYS A 33 4.04 -36.93 -26.94
CA CYS A 33 3.84 -36.62 -28.36
C CYS A 33 5.19 -36.33 -29.01
N GLY A 34 5.56 -37.14 -29.99
CA GLY A 34 6.74 -36.98 -30.84
C GLY A 34 6.59 -35.86 -31.91
N PRO A 35 7.63 -35.64 -32.74
CA PRO A 35 7.91 -34.35 -33.34
C PRO A 35 7.15 -34.11 -34.64
N ARG A 36 6.79 -32.85 -34.93
CA ARG A 36 6.44 -32.40 -36.29
C ARG A 36 7.47 -31.38 -36.78
N ARG A 37 8.06 -31.69 -37.94
CA ARG A 37 9.00 -30.88 -38.73
C ARG A 37 8.27 -29.78 -39.55
N PRO A 38 9.00 -28.77 -40.07
CA PRO A 38 8.42 -27.54 -40.63
C PRO A 38 8.29 -27.59 -42.17
N PRO A 39 7.57 -26.63 -42.77
CA PRO A 39 7.92 -26.02 -44.07
C PRO A 39 8.36 -24.56 -43.83
N GLY A 40 9.25 -23.88 -44.56
CA GLY A 40 9.69 -23.97 -45.96
C GLY A 40 9.81 -22.52 -46.46
N ARG A 41 10.98 -22.13 -46.99
CA ARG A 41 11.41 -20.76 -47.35
C ARG A 41 10.81 -20.20 -48.66
N SER A 42 11.03 -18.88 -48.86
CA SER A 42 11.27 -18.08 -50.11
C SER A 42 10.22 -16.98 -50.35
N HIS A 43 10.45 -15.74 -50.81
CA HIS A 43 11.55 -15.01 -51.49
C HIS A 43 11.52 -13.51 -51.05
N ALA A 44 12.67 -12.87 -50.74
CA ALA A 44 13.41 -11.89 -51.55
C ALA A 44 12.68 -10.60 -51.99
N CYS A 45 13.17 -9.42 -51.57
CA CYS A 45 13.37 -8.26 -52.46
C CYS A 45 14.37 -7.27 -51.83
N ALA A 46 15.12 -6.58 -52.69
CA ALA A 46 16.34 -5.86 -52.40
C ALA A 46 16.20 -4.33 -52.52
N GLN A 47 17.23 -3.63 -52.04
CA GLN A 47 17.76 -2.32 -52.47
C GLN A 47 17.04 -1.02 -52.04
N GLY A 48 17.84 -0.05 -51.59
CA GLY A 48 17.45 1.37 -51.52
C GLY A 48 18.20 2.18 -50.45
N SER A 49 19.30 2.81 -50.84
CA SER A 49 20.22 3.63 -50.04
C SER A 49 19.89 5.13 -50.03
N MET A 50 19.99 5.77 -48.84
CA MET A 50 20.32 7.21 -48.55
C MET A 50 19.40 8.34 -49.09
N PRO A 51 19.47 9.61 -48.61
CA PRO A 51 20.30 10.23 -47.55
C PRO A 51 19.54 11.11 -46.52
N LEU A 52 20.32 11.60 -45.54
CA LEU A 52 20.04 12.64 -44.56
C LEU A 52 19.81 14.03 -45.20
N GLY A 53 18.85 14.80 -44.66
CA GLY A 53 18.64 16.21 -45.00
C GLY A 53 17.95 16.97 -43.86
N THR A 54 18.68 17.89 -43.24
CA THR A 54 18.19 18.86 -42.26
C THR A 54 17.35 19.94 -42.95
N CYS A 55 16.16 20.27 -42.43
CA CYS A 55 15.41 21.43 -42.87
C CYS A 55 14.93 22.27 -41.67
N ARG A 56 15.35 23.54 -41.67
CA ARG A 56 14.95 24.60 -40.73
C ARG A 56 13.52 25.02 -41.05
N ILE A 57 12.66 25.11 -40.04
CA ILE A 57 11.36 25.77 -40.16
C ILE A 57 11.50 27.20 -39.63
N GLY A 58 11.67 28.12 -40.57
CA GLY A 58 11.40 29.54 -40.38
C GLY A 58 10.11 29.90 -41.11
N ASP A 59 9.35 30.79 -40.46
CA ASP A 59 8.40 31.74 -41.04
C ASP A 59 7.30 31.23 -41.99
N CYS A 60 6.12 31.00 -41.42
CA CYS A 60 4.85 31.19 -42.12
C CYS A 60 3.74 31.51 -41.10
N VAL A 61 3.45 32.80 -40.89
CA VAL A 61 2.13 33.24 -40.38
C VAL A 61 1.66 34.42 -41.23
N PRO A 62 0.47 34.35 -41.85
CA PRO A 62 -0.06 35.44 -42.67
C PRO A 62 -0.57 36.59 -41.81
N ARG A 63 -0.25 37.82 -42.24
CA ARG A 63 -0.79 39.07 -41.68
C ARG A 63 -2.21 39.29 -42.17
N LEU A 64 -3.17 39.39 -41.24
CA LEU A 64 -4.41 40.13 -41.45
C LEU A 64 -4.32 41.48 -40.71
N ARG A 65 -4.57 42.57 -41.44
CA ARG A 65 -4.83 43.91 -40.89
C ARG A 65 -6.33 44.18 -40.99
N VAL A 66 -6.96 44.55 -39.87
CA VAL A 66 -8.17 45.38 -39.87
C VAL A 66 -8.16 46.27 -38.62
N GLY A 67 -8.49 47.54 -38.81
CA GLY A 67 -9.22 48.36 -37.83
C GLY A 67 -8.38 49.12 -36.80
N GLY A 68 -8.31 50.45 -36.97
CA GLY A 68 -7.70 51.35 -36.01
C GLY A 68 -8.49 51.50 -34.71
N GLN A 69 -7.75 51.76 -33.63
CA GLN A 69 -8.14 52.58 -32.48
C GLN A 69 -6.88 52.75 -31.61
N THR A 70 -6.47 54.00 -31.40
CA THR A 70 -5.41 54.37 -30.47
C THR A 70 -5.94 54.28 -29.04
N PHE A 71 -5.38 53.40 -28.21
CA PHE A 71 -5.57 53.44 -26.77
C PHE A 71 -4.24 53.73 -26.07
N GLY A 72 -4.28 54.73 -25.19
CA GLY A 72 -3.13 55.26 -24.46
C GLY A 72 -2.43 54.21 -23.59
N ARG A 73 -1.15 54.48 -23.30
CA ARG A 73 -0.33 53.68 -22.38
C ARG A 73 -0.88 53.80 -20.94
N GLY A 74 -1.88 52.99 -20.62
CA GLY A 74 -2.30 52.71 -19.26
C GLY A 74 -1.40 51.62 -18.66
N ARG A 75 -0.68 51.96 -17.60
CA ARG A 75 0.14 51.03 -16.82
C ARG A 75 -0.81 50.05 -16.11
N LEU A 76 -0.83 48.78 -16.51
CA LEU A 76 -1.57 47.74 -15.79
C LEU A 76 -1.01 47.61 -14.36
N PRO A 77 -1.84 47.59 -13.30
CA PRO A 77 -1.35 47.31 -11.97
C PRO A 77 -0.87 45.86 -11.92
N THR A 78 0.40 45.66 -11.58
CA THR A 78 0.95 44.32 -11.32
C THR A 78 0.19 43.70 -10.14
N PRO A 79 -0.37 42.48 -10.27
CA PRO A 79 -1.02 41.83 -9.15
C PRO A 79 0.01 41.59 -8.06
N ASN A 80 -0.27 42.15 -6.89
CA ASN A 80 0.56 42.05 -5.70
C ASN A 80 0.79 40.57 -5.36
N ARG A 81 2.07 40.12 -5.37
CA ARG A 81 2.48 38.70 -5.22
C ARG A 81 2.22 38.09 -3.84
N GLN A 82 1.55 38.80 -2.93
CA GLN A 82 1.42 38.41 -1.52
C GLN A 82 -0.01 38.07 -1.05
N ARG A 83 -0.96 37.80 -1.96
CA ARG A 83 -2.29 37.28 -1.58
C ARG A 83 -2.74 36.12 -2.47
N ARG A 84 -2.05 34.98 -2.35
CA ARG A 84 -2.57 33.64 -2.70
C ARG A 84 -1.97 32.60 -1.75
N LEU A 85 -2.27 32.75 -0.46
CA LEU A 85 -2.20 31.67 0.54
C LEU A 85 -3.54 31.67 1.25
N ALA A 86 -4.58 31.28 0.53
CA ALA A 86 -5.90 31.05 1.12
C ALA A 86 -6.65 30.04 0.25
N ALA A 87 -7.00 28.92 0.89
CA ALA A 87 -8.04 27.96 0.54
C ALA A 87 -7.86 27.17 -0.78
N PHE A 88 -7.13 26.06 -0.69
CA PHE A 88 -7.38 24.87 -1.53
C PHE A 88 -7.57 23.57 -0.71
N SER A 89 -7.67 23.64 0.62
CA SER A 89 -7.63 22.44 1.48
C SER A 89 -8.97 21.83 1.88
N THR A 90 -10.12 22.48 1.65
CA THR A 90 -11.33 22.09 2.41
C THR A 90 -12.04 20.83 1.93
N GLY A 91 -11.77 20.30 0.73
CA GLY A 91 -12.52 19.15 0.19
C GLY A 91 -11.82 17.79 0.24
N ARG A 92 -10.51 17.73 0.52
CA ARG A 92 -9.73 16.48 0.52
C ARG A 92 -9.42 15.99 1.94
N GLU A 93 -9.17 16.92 2.85
CA GLU A 93 -8.96 16.66 4.28
C GLU A 93 -10.25 16.14 4.94
N GLU A 94 -11.42 16.63 4.52
CA GLU A 94 -12.74 16.13 4.94
C GLU A 94 -12.99 14.66 4.57
N VAL A 95 -12.36 14.14 3.50
CA VAL A 95 -12.62 12.79 2.98
C VAL A 95 -12.12 11.72 3.96
N LEU A 96 -10.93 11.93 4.52
CA LEU A 96 -10.33 11.00 5.47
C LEU A 96 -11.05 11.01 6.83
N MET A 97 -11.60 12.16 7.24
CA MET A 97 -12.25 12.32 8.54
C MET A 97 -13.60 11.61 8.69
N ASN A 98 -14.23 11.19 7.58
CA ASN A 98 -15.53 10.50 7.60
C ASN A 98 -15.44 8.97 7.52
N TYR A 99 -14.23 8.40 7.49
CA TYR A 99 -14.08 6.95 7.49
C TYR A 99 -14.42 6.36 8.84
N LYS A 100 -15.09 5.21 8.85
CA LYS A 100 -15.30 4.40 10.05
C LYS A 100 -14.23 3.32 10.15
N ARG A 101 -13.79 2.77 9.01
CA ARG A 101 -12.83 1.67 8.96
C ARG A 101 -11.88 1.85 7.79
N ILE A 102 -10.58 1.65 8.02
CA ILE A 102 -9.59 1.57 6.96
C ILE A 102 -8.80 0.26 7.05
N LEU A 103 -8.29 -0.21 5.91
CA LEU A 103 -7.48 -1.43 5.82
C LEU A 103 -6.17 -1.14 5.11
N VAL A 104 -5.05 -1.31 5.81
CA VAL A 104 -3.70 -1.09 5.27
C VAL A 104 -3.06 -2.44 4.98
N PHE A 105 -2.75 -2.70 3.71
CA PHE A 105 -2.04 -3.89 3.27
C PHE A 105 -0.54 -3.61 3.16
N GLY A 106 0.27 -4.47 3.77
CA GLY A 106 1.72 -4.50 3.61
C GLY A 106 2.18 -5.87 3.09
N ALA A 107 3.30 -5.90 2.38
CA ALA A 107 3.91 -7.16 1.98
C ALA A 107 4.59 -7.76 3.20
N HIS A 108 5.47 -7.00 3.85
CA HIS A 108 6.22 -7.39 5.03
C HIS A 108 5.71 -6.64 6.27
N PRO A 109 5.96 -7.17 7.48
CA PRO A 109 5.87 -6.35 8.69
C PRO A 109 6.69 -5.07 8.47
N ASP A 110 6.32 -3.94 9.07
CA ASP A 110 6.94 -2.61 8.91
C ASP A 110 6.57 -1.81 7.65
N ASP A 111 6.03 -2.42 6.59
CA ASP A 111 5.65 -1.69 5.39
C ASP A 111 4.59 -0.61 5.66
N GLU A 112 3.63 -0.91 6.55
CA GLU A 112 2.55 0.02 6.93
C GLU A 112 3.09 1.27 7.64
N GLN A 113 4.31 1.20 8.19
CA GLN A 113 4.91 2.30 8.91
C GLN A 113 5.16 3.50 8.00
N THR A 114 5.22 3.30 6.67
CA THR A 114 5.32 4.38 5.67
C THR A 114 4.22 5.44 5.84
N MET A 115 3.05 5.06 6.37
CA MET A 115 1.93 5.95 6.64
C MET A 115 1.57 5.99 8.14
N SER A 116 2.57 5.84 9.02
CA SER A 116 2.39 5.82 10.48
C SER A 116 1.65 7.05 11.00
N GLY A 117 1.93 8.23 10.44
CA GLY A 117 1.28 9.46 10.86
C GLY A 117 -0.21 9.45 10.58
N THR A 118 -0.60 9.04 9.37
CA THR A 118 -2.01 8.91 8.97
C THR A 118 -2.72 7.82 9.78
N ILE A 119 -2.09 6.66 9.99
CA ILE A 119 -2.66 5.59 10.82
C ILE A 119 -2.99 6.12 12.22
N ALA A 120 -2.00 6.74 12.88
CA ALA A 120 -2.19 7.25 14.24
C ALA A 120 -3.22 8.40 14.30
N LYS A 121 -3.20 9.31 13.33
CA LYS A 121 -4.17 10.41 13.24
C LYS A 121 -5.60 9.87 13.11
N LEU A 122 -5.82 8.90 12.25
CA LEU A 122 -7.14 8.30 12.05
C LEU A 122 -7.59 7.51 13.28
N ALA A 123 -6.70 6.76 13.91
CA ALA A 123 -7.00 6.05 15.16
C ALA A 123 -7.41 7.01 16.28
N ASP A 124 -6.70 8.13 16.47
CA ASP A 124 -7.02 9.16 17.47
C ASP A 124 -8.37 9.85 17.20
N LEU A 125 -8.80 9.90 15.93
CA LEU A 125 -10.12 10.39 15.52
C LEU A 125 -11.23 9.33 15.66
N GLY A 126 -10.92 8.13 16.17
CA GLY A 126 -11.88 7.05 16.39
C GLY A 126 -12.17 6.18 15.17
N VAL A 127 -11.38 6.31 14.09
CA VAL A 127 -11.45 5.41 12.94
C VAL A 127 -10.83 4.07 13.31
N GLU A 128 -11.51 2.97 12.98
CA GLU A 128 -10.96 1.65 13.20
C GLU A 128 -9.92 1.33 12.12
N VAL A 129 -8.64 1.30 12.51
CA VAL A 129 -7.56 0.97 11.59
C VAL A 129 -7.23 -0.51 11.67
N TYR A 130 -7.29 -1.19 10.53
CA TYR A 130 -6.89 -2.59 10.38
C TYR A 130 -5.61 -2.66 9.55
N VAL A 131 -4.69 -3.54 9.93
CA VAL A 131 -3.46 -3.79 9.17
C VAL A 131 -3.44 -5.24 8.72
N ALA A 132 -3.03 -5.51 7.49
CA ALA A 132 -2.94 -6.86 6.94
C ALA A 132 -1.59 -7.06 6.25
N ILE A 133 -0.80 -7.99 6.76
CA ILE A 133 0.54 -8.27 6.25
C ILE A 133 0.55 -9.64 5.58
N PHE A 134 0.99 -9.66 4.32
CA PHE A 134 1.01 -10.90 3.53
C PHE A 134 2.08 -11.88 4.01
N THR A 135 3.30 -11.40 4.24
CA THR A 135 4.43 -12.25 4.60
C THR A 135 4.73 -12.23 6.10
N ASN A 136 5.46 -13.23 6.58
CA ASN A 136 5.80 -13.35 8.00
C ASN A 136 7.16 -12.75 8.37
N GLY A 137 7.90 -12.21 7.39
CA GLY A 137 9.18 -11.60 7.64
C GLY A 137 10.35 -12.58 7.82
N CYS A 138 10.21 -13.82 7.34
CA CYS A 138 11.19 -14.89 7.57
C CYS A 138 12.59 -14.64 7.00
N GLU A 139 12.76 -13.73 6.02
CA GLU A 139 14.07 -13.38 5.45
C GLU A 139 14.60 -12.03 5.98
N GLY A 140 13.84 -11.35 6.83
CA GLY A 140 14.18 -10.05 7.40
C GLY A 140 15.16 -10.13 8.57
N TYR A 141 16.26 -10.89 8.48
CA TYR A 141 17.26 -10.97 9.55
C TYR A 141 18.67 -10.57 9.05
N PRO A 142 19.35 -9.62 9.72
CA PRO A 142 20.72 -9.23 9.35
C PRO A 142 21.79 -10.22 9.82
N LYS A 143 21.44 -11.18 10.70
CA LYS A 143 22.38 -12.07 11.37
C LYS A 143 21.93 -13.54 11.27
N PRO A 144 22.77 -14.48 10.80
CA PRO A 144 22.38 -15.88 10.62
C PRO A 144 21.78 -16.55 11.86
N GLU A 145 22.25 -16.18 13.06
CA GLU A 145 21.74 -16.72 14.34
C GLU A 145 20.28 -16.36 14.63
N TRP A 146 19.71 -15.37 13.95
CA TRP A 146 18.30 -14.97 14.13
C TRP A 146 17.34 -15.70 13.21
N LYS A 147 17.84 -16.49 12.26
CA LYS A 147 17.04 -17.17 11.24
C LYS A 147 15.85 -17.93 11.81
N ASP A 148 16.04 -18.67 12.90
CA ASP A 148 14.98 -19.51 13.50
C ASP A 148 14.03 -18.72 14.42
N THR A 149 14.41 -17.51 14.83
CA THR A 149 13.64 -16.68 15.77
C THR A 149 12.99 -15.47 15.13
N ILE A 150 13.41 -15.07 13.92
CA ILE A 150 13.06 -13.79 13.30
C ILE A 150 11.55 -13.62 13.14
N VAL A 151 10.82 -14.64 12.69
CA VAL A 151 9.36 -14.57 12.53
C VAL A 151 8.67 -14.22 13.85
N GLN A 152 9.11 -14.81 14.97
CA GLN A 152 8.53 -14.51 16.28
C GLN A 152 8.92 -13.12 16.77
N MET A 153 10.14 -12.66 16.47
CA MET A 153 10.55 -11.29 16.75
C MET A 153 9.67 -10.30 15.98
N ARG A 154 9.60 -10.43 14.66
CA ARG A 154 8.82 -9.51 13.81
C ARG A 154 7.32 -9.50 14.12
N ARG A 155 6.75 -10.64 14.57
CA ARG A 155 5.37 -10.68 15.08
C ARG A 155 5.19 -9.79 16.31
N ARG A 156 6.07 -9.90 17.31
CA ARG A 156 6.01 -9.06 18.52
C ARG A 156 6.23 -7.59 18.18
N GLU A 157 7.20 -7.31 17.32
CA GLU A 157 7.51 -5.95 16.87
C GLU A 157 6.31 -5.32 16.14
N GLY A 158 5.60 -6.07 15.29
CA GLY A 158 4.36 -5.63 14.67
C GLY A 158 3.25 -5.34 15.69
N GLU A 159 3.08 -6.19 16.70
CA GLU A 159 2.10 -5.98 17.79
C GLU A 159 2.46 -4.77 18.67
N ASP A 160 3.75 -4.49 18.84
CA ASP A 160 4.25 -3.31 19.55
C ASP A 160 3.98 -2.04 18.72
N SER A 161 4.22 -2.10 17.41
CA SER A 161 3.88 -1.04 16.45
C SER A 161 2.38 -0.74 16.45
N ASP A 162 1.53 -1.76 16.50
CA ASP A 162 0.07 -1.60 16.55
C ASP A 162 -0.37 -0.77 17.77
N ARG A 163 0.24 -1.02 18.94
CA ARG A 163 -0.04 -0.25 20.17
C ARG A 163 0.41 1.20 20.08
N VAL A 164 1.54 1.45 19.42
CA VAL A 164 2.05 2.81 19.19
C VAL A 164 1.13 3.61 18.27
N LEU A 165 0.60 2.94 17.25
CA LEU A 165 -0.16 3.55 16.16
C LEU A 165 -1.68 3.53 16.36
N GLY A 166 -2.19 2.83 17.37
CA GLY A 166 -3.64 2.71 17.61
C GLY A 166 -4.35 1.77 16.62
N VAL A 167 -3.65 0.78 16.08
CA VAL A 167 -4.23 -0.23 15.18
C VAL A 167 -5.20 -1.11 15.99
N LYS A 168 -6.43 -1.27 15.48
CA LYS A 168 -7.48 -2.09 16.10
C LYS A 168 -7.17 -3.57 16.02
N GLU A 169 -6.76 -4.06 14.85
CA GLU A 169 -6.45 -5.48 14.64
C GLU A 169 -5.47 -5.66 13.47
N ARG A 170 -4.54 -6.59 13.64
CA ARG A 170 -3.59 -7.01 12.61
C ARG A 170 -3.87 -8.42 12.12
N TYR A 171 -3.90 -8.57 10.81
CA TYR A 171 -4.01 -9.85 10.11
C TYR A 171 -2.67 -10.24 9.50
N ARG A 172 -2.37 -11.53 9.55
CA ARG A 172 -1.14 -12.12 9.04
C ARG A 172 -1.51 -13.29 8.13
N PHE A 173 -1.14 -13.22 6.85
CA PHE A 173 -1.35 -14.32 5.91
C PHE A 173 -0.22 -15.36 5.97
N GLU A 174 0.86 -15.05 6.67
CA GLU A 174 1.95 -16.00 6.98
C GLU A 174 2.65 -16.58 5.74
N ARG A 175 2.64 -15.85 4.61
CA ARG A 175 3.39 -16.24 3.42
C ARG A 175 4.90 -16.04 3.65
N PRO A 176 5.77 -16.85 3.00
CA PRO A 176 7.20 -16.63 3.10
C PRO A 176 7.62 -15.37 2.33
N ASP A 177 8.60 -14.64 2.88
CA ASP A 177 9.25 -13.53 2.18
C ASP A 177 9.91 -14.01 0.88
N MET A 178 10.01 -13.11 -0.09
CA MET A 178 10.55 -13.33 -1.44
C MET A 178 9.82 -14.40 -2.27
N GLY A 179 8.71 -14.93 -1.74
CA GLY A 179 7.89 -15.98 -2.34
C GLY A 179 6.42 -15.59 -2.49
N LEU A 180 6.06 -14.33 -2.21
CA LEU A 180 4.67 -13.88 -2.33
C LEU A 180 4.23 -13.89 -3.80
N ILE A 181 3.08 -14.52 -4.05
CA ILE A 181 2.46 -14.61 -5.36
C ILE A 181 0.96 -14.37 -5.24
N ASN A 182 0.35 -13.87 -6.30
CA ASN A 182 -1.10 -13.76 -6.42
C ASN A 182 -1.72 -15.10 -6.83
N ASP A 183 -1.75 -16.04 -5.89
CA ASP A 183 -2.45 -17.31 -6.07
C ASP A 183 -3.91 -17.26 -5.58
N LYS A 184 -4.69 -18.26 -5.99
CA LYS A 184 -6.11 -18.34 -5.64
C LYS A 184 -6.35 -18.32 -4.14
N GLN A 185 -5.51 -19.01 -3.35
CA GLN A 185 -5.72 -19.10 -1.90
C GLN A 185 -5.55 -17.72 -1.25
N THR A 186 -4.45 -17.04 -1.55
CA THR A 186 -4.12 -15.72 -1.01
C THR A 186 -5.13 -14.68 -1.47
N LEU A 187 -5.57 -14.74 -2.73
CA LEU A 187 -6.65 -13.90 -3.24
C LEU A 187 -7.96 -14.11 -2.45
N GLN A 188 -8.41 -15.35 -2.27
CA GLN A 188 -9.67 -15.64 -1.57
C GLN A 188 -9.62 -15.29 -0.07
N GLU A 189 -8.48 -15.51 0.60
CA GLU A 189 -8.27 -15.07 1.99
C GLU A 189 -8.36 -13.54 2.09
N THR A 190 -7.79 -12.83 1.11
CA THR A 190 -7.83 -11.35 1.05
C THR A 190 -9.24 -10.84 0.78
N MET A 191 -9.99 -11.47 -0.14
CA MET A 191 -11.40 -11.16 -0.37
C MET A 191 -12.25 -11.36 0.88
N THR A 192 -12.04 -12.48 1.60
CA THR A 192 -12.73 -12.78 2.86
C THR A 192 -12.47 -11.69 3.89
N LEU A 193 -11.21 -11.24 4.00
CA LEU A 193 -10.82 -10.17 4.90
C LEU A 193 -11.53 -8.85 4.56
N ILE A 194 -11.53 -8.46 3.28
CA ILE A 194 -12.19 -7.24 2.80
C ILE A 194 -13.69 -7.29 3.07
N ARG A 195 -14.36 -8.40 2.78
CA ARG A 195 -15.80 -8.58 3.00
C ARG A 195 -16.18 -8.60 4.47
N ARG A 196 -15.31 -9.10 5.35
CA ARG A 196 -15.51 -9.05 6.80
C ARG A 196 -15.34 -7.64 7.34
N ILE A 197 -14.26 -6.95 6.99
CA ILE A 197 -13.94 -5.63 7.54
C ILE A 197 -14.84 -4.55 6.94
N ARG A 198 -15.21 -4.67 5.67
CA ARG A 198 -15.96 -3.64 4.93
C ARG A 198 -15.30 -2.26 5.07
N PRO A 199 -14.03 -2.10 4.64
CA PRO A 199 -13.29 -0.84 4.81
C PRO A 199 -13.84 0.25 3.89
N ASP A 200 -13.86 1.49 4.38
CA ASP A 200 -14.19 2.68 3.59
C ASP A 200 -13.01 3.10 2.70
N ALA A 201 -11.79 2.80 3.15
CA ALA A 201 -10.58 2.94 2.36
C ALA A 201 -9.60 1.78 2.54
N ALA A 202 -8.93 1.39 1.45
CA ALA A 202 -7.83 0.44 1.47
C ALA A 202 -6.54 1.06 0.94
N PHE A 203 -5.41 0.70 1.54
CA PHE A 203 -4.08 1.21 1.21
C PHE A 203 -3.15 0.04 0.87
N THR A 204 -2.33 0.16 -0.16
CA THR A 204 -1.38 -0.88 -0.57
C THR A 204 -0.14 -0.30 -1.25
N HIS A 205 0.80 -1.17 -1.62
CA HIS A 205 1.96 -0.83 -2.42
C HIS A 205 1.56 -0.47 -3.85
N GLY A 206 2.35 0.37 -4.52
CA GLY A 206 2.22 0.69 -5.93
C GLY A 206 2.95 -0.30 -6.85
N PRO A 207 2.65 -0.29 -8.16
CA PRO A 207 3.21 -1.24 -9.13
C PRO A 207 4.68 -0.98 -9.53
N HIS A 208 5.30 0.09 -9.04
CA HIS A 208 6.65 0.51 -9.37
C HIS A 208 7.57 0.48 -8.14
N ASP A 209 7.89 -0.73 -7.67
CA ASP A 209 8.84 -0.98 -6.58
C ASP A 209 9.96 -1.94 -7.04
N ARG A 210 11.10 -1.93 -6.37
CA ARG A 210 12.19 -2.88 -6.61
C ARG A 210 11.95 -4.21 -5.90
N ASN A 211 11.15 -4.19 -4.84
CA ASN A 211 10.81 -5.38 -4.08
C ASN A 211 9.67 -6.14 -4.77
N ARG A 212 9.96 -7.38 -5.19
CA ARG A 212 8.99 -8.26 -5.87
C ARG A 212 7.74 -8.52 -5.03
N ASP A 213 7.87 -8.59 -3.71
CA ASP A 213 6.73 -8.87 -2.83
C ASP A 213 5.83 -7.65 -2.69
N HIS A 214 6.36 -6.43 -2.84
CA HIS A 214 5.53 -5.21 -2.88
C HIS A 214 4.67 -5.19 -4.15
N ILE A 215 5.24 -5.58 -5.29
CA ILE A 215 4.51 -5.72 -6.56
C ILE A 215 3.43 -6.80 -6.42
N ALA A 216 3.76 -7.98 -5.86
CA ALA A 216 2.78 -9.04 -5.65
C ALA A 216 1.66 -8.63 -4.68
N ALA A 217 1.98 -7.93 -3.59
CA ALA A 217 1.00 -7.41 -2.64
C ALA A 217 0.06 -6.38 -3.30
N CYS A 218 0.58 -5.51 -4.17
CA CYS A 218 -0.21 -4.60 -4.99
C CYS A 218 -1.21 -5.38 -5.86
N GLU A 219 -0.72 -6.35 -6.64
CA GLU A 219 -1.56 -7.18 -7.53
C GLU A 219 -2.66 -7.91 -6.78
N ILE A 220 -2.33 -8.61 -5.68
CA ILE A 220 -3.29 -9.32 -4.82
C ILE A 220 -4.34 -8.36 -4.29
N THR A 221 -3.90 -7.21 -3.76
CA THR A 221 -4.81 -6.26 -3.11
C THR A 221 -5.80 -5.69 -4.12
N LEU A 222 -5.34 -5.23 -5.28
CA LEU A 222 -6.20 -4.63 -6.29
C LEU A 222 -7.18 -5.65 -6.87
N GLU A 223 -6.73 -6.88 -7.14
CA GLU A 223 -7.62 -7.94 -7.60
C GLU A 223 -8.65 -8.31 -6.53
N ALA A 224 -8.24 -8.44 -5.27
CA ALA A 224 -9.14 -8.75 -4.17
C ALA A 224 -10.17 -7.65 -3.90
N LEU A 225 -9.79 -6.37 -4.02
CA LEU A 225 -10.72 -5.25 -3.89
C LEU A 225 -11.76 -5.25 -5.03
N TRP A 226 -11.33 -5.55 -6.26
CA TRP A 226 -12.23 -5.64 -7.40
C TRP A 226 -13.18 -6.85 -7.31
N GLN A 227 -12.64 -8.05 -7.09
CA GLN A 227 -13.41 -9.31 -6.99
C GLN A 227 -14.25 -9.36 -5.70
N GLY A 228 -13.75 -8.78 -4.61
CA GLY A 228 -14.44 -8.71 -3.32
C GLY A 228 -15.78 -7.96 -3.40
N GLY A 229 -15.89 -6.99 -4.31
CA GLY A 229 -17.12 -6.27 -4.62
C GLY A 229 -18.08 -6.99 -5.58
N GLN A 230 -17.68 -8.11 -6.18
CA GLN A 230 -18.53 -8.88 -7.09
C GLN A 230 -19.31 -9.98 -6.36
N PRO A 231 -20.49 -10.40 -6.86
CA PRO A 231 -21.27 -11.52 -6.31
C PRO A 231 -20.69 -12.89 -6.72
N VAL A 232 -19.39 -13.08 -6.49
CA VAL A 232 -18.64 -14.32 -6.76
C VAL A 232 -18.07 -14.89 -5.47
N CYS A 233 -17.78 -16.20 -5.44
CA CYS A 233 -17.29 -16.88 -4.23
C CYS A 233 -18.16 -16.55 -3.01
N ALA A 234 -19.47 -16.81 -3.11
CA ALA A 234 -20.46 -16.42 -2.10
C ALA A 234 -20.15 -16.98 -0.70
N GLU A 235 -19.43 -18.10 -0.63
CA GLU A 235 -18.93 -18.70 0.61
C GLU A 235 -17.95 -17.80 1.39
N LEU A 236 -17.36 -16.79 0.74
CA LEU A 236 -16.43 -15.83 1.37
C LEU A 236 -17.15 -14.64 2.05
N GLY A 237 -18.49 -14.63 2.04
CA GLY A 237 -19.33 -13.60 2.65
C GLY A 237 -19.93 -12.61 1.64
N GLU A 238 -20.71 -11.66 2.15
CA GLU A 238 -21.40 -10.65 1.34
C GLU A 238 -20.42 -9.74 0.59
N PRO A 239 -20.65 -9.44 -0.69
CA PRO A 239 -19.80 -8.54 -1.46
C PRO A 239 -19.64 -7.17 -0.79
N TRP A 240 -18.44 -6.62 -0.88
CA TRP A 240 -18.14 -5.27 -0.43
C TRP A 240 -17.25 -4.55 -1.42
N ASN A 241 -17.74 -3.41 -1.92
CA ASN A 241 -16.97 -2.54 -2.80
C ASN A 241 -16.33 -1.43 -1.96
N THR A 242 -15.02 -1.53 -1.75
CA THR A 242 -14.23 -0.52 -1.02
C THR A 242 -14.15 0.77 -1.85
N PRO A 243 -14.78 1.88 -1.40
CA PRO A 243 -14.92 3.08 -2.21
C PRO A 243 -13.59 3.77 -2.55
N HIS A 244 -12.68 3.84 -1.59
CA HIS A 244 -11.41 4.54 -1.76
C HIS A 244 -10.22 3.58 -1.69
N GLN A 245 -9.36 3.65 -2.70
CA GLN A 245 -8.24 2.73 -2.85
C GLN A 245 -7.00 3.55 -3.17
N PHE A 246 -5.96 3.37 -2.37
CA PHE A 246 -4.76 4.18 -2.40
C PHE A 246 -3.50 3.33 -2.48
N TYR A 247 -2.51 3.86 -3.17
CA TYR A 247 -1.12 3.50 -2.98
C TYR A 247 -0.48 4.46 -1.97
N TYR A 248 0.35 3.94 -1.07
CA TYR A 248 1.15 4.75 -0.13
C TYR A 248 2.65 4.79 -0.46
N LYS A 249 3.12 3.94 -1.38
CA LYS A 249 4.52 3.83 -1.82
C LYS A 249 4.58 3.14 -3.19
N GLY A 250 5.73 3.14 -3.86
CA GLY A 250 5.95 2.31 -5.05
C GLY A 250 5.29 2.88 -6.30
N ILE A 251 5.21 4.22 -6.39
CA ILE A 251 4.67 4.94 -7.54
C ILE A 251 5.81 5.56 -8.32
N ALA A 252 5.71 5.50 -9.65
CA ALA A 252 6.63 6.17 -10.56
C ALA A 252 6.56 7.70 -10.40
N ASP A 253 7.31 8.42 -11.24
CA ASP A 253 7.47 9.87 -11.15
C ASP A 253 6.18 10.64 -11.50
N ARG A 254 5.26 10.74 -10.53
CA ARG A 254 4.04 11.57 -10.58
C ARG A 254 3.70 12.17 -9.21
N PRO A 255 3.12 13.37 -9.16
CA PRO A 255 2.72 13.99 -7.89
C PRO A 255 1.63 13.16 -7.18
N PRO A 256 1.56 13.24 -5.83
CA PRO A 256 0.50 12.61 -5.06
C PRO A 256 -0.87 13.19 -5.39
N ASP A 257 -1.89 12.34 -5.34
CA ASP A 257 -3.29 12.76 -5.53
C ASP A 257 -3.89 13.32 -4.23
N LEU A 258 -3.38 12.85 -3.09
CA LEU A 258 -3.76 13.26 -1.74
C LEU A 258 -2.50 13.45 -0.90
N VAL A 259 -2.45 14.55 -0.16
CA VAL A 259 -1.41 14.87 0.81
C VAL A 259 -2.12 15.08 2.13
N GLU A 260 -1.73 14.30 3.13
CA GLU A 260 -2.33 14.34 4.46
C GLU A 260 -1.36 15.02 5.43
N ASP A 261 -1.81 16.11 6.07
CA ASP A 261 -1.02 16.78 7.11
C ASP A 261 -1.01 15.93 8.38
N ILE A 262 0.18 15.46 8.73
CA ILE A 262 0.44 14.63 9.91
C ILE A 262 1.41 15.33 10.86
N THR A 263 1.50 16.67 10.84
CA THR A 263 2.42 17.46 11.68
C THR A 263 2.31 17.11 13.17
N GLY A 264 1.11 16.92 13.70
CA GLY A 264 0.90 16.46 15.10
C GLY A 264 1.33 15.02 15.38
N TYR A 265 1.55 14.23 14.34
CA TYR A 265 1.80 12.79 14.38
C TYR A 265 3.14 12.40 13.74
N ALA A 266 3.97 13.36 13.34
CA ALA A 266 5.24 13.12 12.64
C ALA A 266 6.16 12.14 13.39
N HIS A 267 6.19 12.26 14.71
CA HIS A 267 6.98 11.41 15.61
C HIS A 267 6.55 9.93 15.57
N LYS A 268 5.33 9.61 15.15
CA LYS A 268 4.79 8.25 15.10
C LYS A 268 5.56 7.34 14.15
N PHE A 269 6.13 7.89 13.08
CA PHE A 269 7.01 7.13 12.19
C PHE A 269 8.25 6.59 12.93
N LEU A 270 8.87 7.41 13.78
CA LEU A 270 10.03 6.97 14.55
C LEU A 270 9.63 6.08 15.72
N GLU A 271 8.50 6.36 16.39
CA GLU A 271 8.01 5.50 17.48
C GLU A 271 7.69 4.09 16.97
N SER A 272 6.99 3.96 15.85
CA SER A 272 6.66 2.67 15.26
C SER A 272 7.93 1.96 14.80
N ARG A 273 8.84 2.66 14.12
CA ARG A 273 10.10 2.08 13.64
C ARG A 273 11.03 1.64 14.79
N ALA A 274 11.01 2.34 15.92
CA ALA A 274 11.77 1.97 17.10
C ALA A 274 11.35 0.60 17.66
N THR A 275 10.10 0.17 17.45
CA THR A 275 9.62 -1.16 17.87
C THR A 275 10.29 -2.30 17.10
N GLN A 276 10.79 -2.05 15.88
CA GLN A 276 11.37 -3.07 15.00
C GLN A 276 12.84 -3.34 15.35
N VAL A 277 13.11 -3.80 16.56
CA VAL A 277 14.47 -3.98 17.11
C VAL A 277 15.35 -4.86 16.22
N SER A 278 14.78 -5.91 15.64
CA SER A 278 15.46 -6.81 14.69
C SER A 278 15.91 -6.08 13.41
N GLN A 279 15.28 -4.96 13.06
CA GLN A 279 15.56 -4.17 11.85
C GLN A 279 16.45 -2.95 12.12
N HIS A 280 16.80 -2.65 13.37
CA HIS A 280 17.64 -1.49 13.74
C HIS A 280 18.99 -1.47 12.98
N THR A 281 19.56 -2.65 12.71
CA THR A 281 20.77 -2.75 11.87
C THR A 281 20.53 -2.26 10.43
N LEU A 282 19.40 -2.62 9.80
CA LEU A 282 19.04 -2.12 8.48
C LEU A 282 18.75 -0.61 8.51
N PHE A 283 18.22 -0.12 9.63
CA PHE A 283 17.88 1.29 9.79
C PHE A 283 19.08 2.16 10.15
N GLY A 284 20.21 1.54 10.52
CA GLY A 284 21.42 2.25 10.95
C GLY A 284 21.21 3.08 12.22
N LYS A 285 20.25 2.69 13.08
CA LYS A 285 19.91 3.40 14.31
C LYS A 285 19.62 2.43 15.45
N ASP A 286 20.13 2.75 16.64
CA ASP A 286 19.80 2.04 17.87
C ASP A 286 18.63 2.68 18.64
N ALA A 287 18.18 2.01 19.70
CA ALA A 287 17.06 2.46 20.52
C ALA A 287 17.28 3.83 21.20
N ALA A 288 18.51 4.15 21.60
CA ALA A 288 18.81 5.43 22.24
C ALA A 288 18.75 6.58 21.22
N GLN A 289 19.24 6.34 20.00
CA GLN A 289 19.14 7.29 18.90
C GLN A 289 17.68 7.55 18.51
N PHE A 290 16.86 6.50 18.39
CA PHE A 290 15.42 6.67 18.19
C PHE A 290 14.78 7.50 19.31
N ALA A 291 15.04 7.17 20.57
CA ALA A 291 14.45 7.89 21.71
C ALA A 291 14.81 9.38 21.71
N ALA A 292 16.08 9.72 21.45
CA ALA A 292 16.53 11.11 21.36
C ALA A 292 15.85 11.88 20.22
N GLU A 293 15.73 11.27 19.04
CA GLU A 293 15.08 11.91 17.88
C GLU A 293 13.57 12.07 18.08
N ILE A 294 12.89 11.07 18.65
CA ILE A 294 11.46 11.16 19.00
C ILE A 294 11.22 12.32 19.95
N GLN A 295 12.04 12.44 21.00
CA GLN A 295 11.92 13.54 21.97
C GLN A 295 12.12 14.90 21.30
N LYS A 296 13.12 15.01 20.43
CA LYS A 296 13.38 16.23 19.66
C LYS A 296 12.19 16.60 18.76
N MET A 297 11.66 15.65 17.98
CA MET A 297 10.51 15.89 17.10
C MET A 297 9.27 16.36 17.86
N LYS A 298 9.01 15.78 19.04
CA LYS A 298 7.90 16.22 19.91
C LYS A 298 8.08 17.64 20.44
N GLN A 299 9.30 18.08 20.69
CA GLN A 299 9.59 19.44 21.14
C GLN A 299 9.45 20.46 20.00
N GLU A 300 9.95 20.12 18.81
CA GLU A 300 10.03 21.03 17.67
C GLU A 300 8.73 21.17 16.87
N HIS A 301 7.70 20.36 17.15
CA HIS A 301 6.44 20.33 16.40
C HIS A 301 6.67 20.22 14.87
N SER A 302 7.58 19.33 14.49
CA SER A 302 8.05 19.20 13.10
C SER A 302 6.88 18.96 12.13
N SER A 303 6.79 19.76 11.07
CA SER A 303 5.79 19.54 10.03
C SER A 303 6.08 18.26 9.25
N ALA A 304 5.03 17.50 8.96
CA ALA A 304 5.15 16.27 8.19
C ALA A 304 3.89 16.01 7.37
N GLU A 305 4.06 15.28 6.28
CA GLU A 305 2.98 14.94 5.35
C GLU A 305 3.12 13.47 4.92
N ASP A 306 2.00 12.76 4.90
CA ASP A 306 1.90 11.48 4.20
C ASP A 306 1.33 11.72 2.79
N ARG A 307 1.72 10.87 1.84
CA ARG A 307 1.40 11.05 0.41
C ARG A 307 0.73 9.81 -0.14
N PHE A 308 -0.38 10.02 -0.83
CA PHE A 308 -1.19 8.94 -1.38
C PHE A 308 -1.55 9.19 -2.85
N TRP A 309 -1.72 8.09 -3.56
CA TRP A 309 -2.02 8.05 -4.99
C TRP A 309 -3.22 7.15 -5.22
N PHE A 310 -4.21 7.56 -6.01
CA PHE A 310 -5.32 6.67 -6.34
C PHE A 310 -4.86 5.51 -7.22
N THR A 311 -5.43 4.32 -6.99
CA THR A 311 -4.99 3.08 -7.64
C THR A 311 -5.30 3.05 -9.15
N GLN A 312 -6.49 3.52 -9.49
CA GLN A 312 -6.93 4.01 -10.80
C GLN A 312 -8.07 5.02 -10.55
N ARG A 313 -8.29 5.95 -11.48
CA ARG A 313 -9.45 6.85 -11.47
C ARG A 313 -10.70 6.03 -11.80
N MET A 314 -11.17 5.18 -10.88
CA MET A 314 -12.51 4.60 -11.00
C MET A 314 -13.46 5.80 -11.05
N PRO A 315 -14.15 6.08 -12.17
CA PRO A 315 -15.24 7.03 -12.10
C PRO A 315 -16.16 6.48 -11.01
N LEU A 316 -16.57 7.33 -10.07
CA LEU A 316 -17.55 7.03 -9.01
C LEU A 316 -18.95 6.67 -9.58
N ARG A 317 -19.00 6.13 -10.79
CA ARG A 317 -20.17 5.81 -11.61
C ARG A 317 -19.93 4.46 -12.24
N GLY A 318 -20.31 3.40 -11.54
CA GLY A 318 -20.15 2.05 -12.07
C GLY A 318 -20.99 0.97 -11.41
N PHE A 319 -21.67 1.25 -10.30
CA PHE A 319 -22.61 0.31 -9.68
C PHE A 319 -23.80 1.08 -9.10
N PRO A 320 -25.04 0.54 -9.23
CA PRO A 320 -26.24 1.19 -8.73
C PRO A 320 -26.18 1.34 -7.22
N ASP A 321 -26.82 2.41 -6.74
CA ASP A 321 -27.05 2.63 -5.32
C ASP A 321 -27.80 1.41 -4.74
N ILE A 322 -27.17 0.67 -3.82
CA ILE A 322 -27.81 -0.44 -3.12
C ILE A 322 -28.55 0.05 -1.86
N HIS A 323 -28.62 1.36 -1.66
CA HIS A 323 -29.58 2.00 -0.78
C HIS A 323 -30.48 2.87 -1.64
N GLY A 324 -31.69 2.37 -1.92
CA GLY A 324 -32.77 3.17 -2.50
C GLY A 324 -33.17 4.32 -1.58
#